data_AF-A0AB74BQG1-F1
#
_entry.id   AF-A0AB74BQG1-F1
#
_cell.length_a   1.000
_cell.length_b   1.000
_cell.length_c   1.000
_cell.angle_alpha   90.00
_cell.angle_beta   90.00
_cell.angle_gamma   90.00
#
_symmetry.space_group_name_H-M   'P 1'
#
loop_
_entity.id
_entity.type
_entity.pdbx_description
1 polymer ?
#
loop_
_entity_poly.entity_id
_entity_poly.type
_entity_poly.pdbx_seq_one_letter_code
_entity_poly.pdbx_strand_id
1 'polypeptide(L)'
;MNNSAEGASNRNANLAGNLRYCIRENPERVIHPLCNELPFHQIDASEITEDGIFHISHNQRLYILKVVNRPLYWPRDTDVIRKELESLACFYNVPNIVHNAGAAASDNPYKTFKTRNIPPVVIGILLEVHSGGSLQQAFAEHRTGMYPWRQWPIQIGSALSHFHEAGWTHMDIKVSNTVRDAEGTPY
;
A
#
# COMPACT_ATOMS: atom_id res chain seq x y z
N MET A 1 35.61 -45.01 38.10
CA MET A 1 36.28 -43.70 38.25
C MET A 1 35.47 -42.70 37.44
N ASN A 2 34.51 -42.03 38.08
CA ASN A 2 33.71 -40.96 37.50
C ASN A 2 34.39 -39.64 37.85
N ASN A 3 35.01 -38.98 36.87
CA ASN A 3 35.41 -37.58 37.03
C ASN A 3 34.38 -36.70 36.32
N SER A 4 33.50 -36.16 37.14
CA SER A 4 32.55 -35.12 36.82
C SER A 4 33.28 -33.90 36.23
N ALA A 5 33.03 -33.61 34.95
CA ALA A 5 33.29 -32.29 34.41
C ALA A 5 32.21 -31.35 34.96
N GLU A 6 32.51 -30.72 36.10
CA GLU A 6 31.71 -29.62 36.63
C GLU A 6 31.62 -28.52 35.56
N GLY A 7 30.42 -28.38 35.02
CA GLY A 7 30.08 -27.36 34.06
C GLY A 7 30.32 -25.99 34.66
N ALA A 8 31.38 -25.33 34.19
CA ALA A 8 31.52 -23.90 34.34
C ALA A 8 30.32 -23.25 33.61
N SER A 9 29.25 -23.02 34.37
CA SER A 9 28.09 -22.26 33.92
C SER A 9 28.60 -20.89 33.51
N ASN A 10 28.73 -20.70 32.20
CA ASN A 10 29.32 -19.50 31.62
C ASN A 10 28.48 -18.31 32.11
N ARG A 11 29.04 -17.48 33.00
CA ARG A 11 28.36 -16.30 33.56
C ARG A 11 27.76 -15.41 32.47
N ASN A 12 28.40 -15.36 31.31
CA ASN A 12 27.91 -14.61 30.16
C ASN A 12 26.66 -15.24 29.52
N ALA A 13 26.52 -16.58 29.55
CA ALA A 13 25.32 -17.27 29.07
C ALA A 13 24.12 -17.07 30.01
N ASN A 14 24.35 -17.07 31.33
CA ASN A 14 23.32 -16.72 32.32
C ASN A 14 22.93 -15.24 32.25
N LEU A 15 23.88 -14.35 31.96
CA LEU A 15 23.58 -12.93 31.73
C LEU A 15 22.77 -12.74 30.45
N ALA A 16 23.17 -13.41 29.36
CA ALA A 16 22.47 -13.36 28.07
C ALA A 16 21.03 -13.89 28.16
N GLY A 17 20.78 -14.95 28.92
CA GLY A 17 19.43 -15.47 29.18
C GLY A 17 18.51 -14.50 29.93
N ASN A 18 19.09 -13.52 30.63
CA ASN A 18 18.35 -12.50 31.39
C ASN A 18 18.26 -11.15 30.65
N LEU A 19 18.97 -10.98 29.54
CA LEU A 19 18.91 -9.78 28.73
C LEU A 19 17.64 -9.80 27.86
N ARG A 20 16.77 -8.82 28.07
CA ARG A 20 15.66 -8.51 27.15
C ARG A 20 16.08 -7.33 26.29
N TYR A 21 16.19 -7.54 24.99
CA TYR A 21 16.37 -6.47 24.03
C TYR A 21 15.05 -6.23 23.30
N CYS A 22 14.80 -4.98 22.95
CA CYS A 22 13.63 -4.58 22.19
C CYS A 22 14.09 -3.81 20.96
N ILE A 23 13.92 -4.42 19.79
CA ILE A 23 14.10 -3.73 18.51
C ILE A 23 12.77 -3.08 18.18
N ARG A 24 12.78 -1.78 17.92
CA ARG A 24 11.63 -1.03 17.44
C ARG A 24 12.08 0.00 16.43
N GLU A 25 11.18 0.37 15.54
CA GLU A 25 11.39 1.50 14.65
C GLU A 25 11.42 2.82 15.45
N ASN A 26 12.21 3.80 14.99
CA ASN A 26 12.26 5.10 15.66
C ASN A 26 11.04 5.95 15.24
N PRO A 27 10.08 6.22 16.14
CA PRO A 27 8.87 6.99 15.81
C PRO A 27 9.17 8.46 15.46
N GLU A 28 10.34 8.99 15.83
CA GLU A 28 10.76 10.34 15.42
C GLU A 28 11.24 10.40 13.97
N ARG A 29 11.53 9.23 13.38
CA ARG A 29 12.09 9.12 12.03
C ARG A 29 11.08 8.61 11.02
N VAL A 30 10.30 7.59 11.40
CA VAL A 30 9.30 6.95 10.55
C VAL A 30 7.98 7.02 11.29
N ILE A 31 6.92 7.47 10.62
CA ILE A 31 5.56 7.57 11.17
C ILE A 31 4.63 6.86 10.19
N HIS A 32 4.17 5.67 10.52
CA HIS A 32 3.18 4.98 9.69
C HIS A 32 1.76 5.50 9.99
N PRO A 33 0.92 5.74 8.97
CA PRO A 33 -0.50 6.04 9.20
C PRO A 33 -1.18 4.89 9.93
N LEU A 34 -1.99 5.22 10.94
CA LEU A 34 -2.78 4.23 11.66
C LEU A 34 -4.01 3.84 10.84
N CYS A 35 -4.43 2.58 10.90
CA CYS A 35 -5.57 2.14 10.10
C CYS A 35 -6.93 2.74 10.54
N ASN A 36 -6.99 3.36 11.73
CA ASN A 36 -8.18 4.06 12.22
C ASN A 36 -8.24 5.53 11.77
N GLU A 37 -7.23 6.04 11.07
CA GLU A 37 -7.24 7.41 10.52
C GLU A 37 -8.22 7.55 9.34
N LEU A 38 -8.57 6.44 8.69
CA LEU A 38 -9.26 6.45 7.40
C LEU A 38 -10.40 5.41 7.35
N PRO A 39 -11.47 5.68 6.59
CA PRO A 39 -12.66 4.82 6.53
C PRO A 39 -12.47 3.60 5.61
N PHE A 40 -11.25 3.07 5.46
CA PHE A 40 -10.98 1.96 4.56
C PHE A 40 -11.17 0.61 5.24
N HIS A 41 -11.65 -0.36 4.46
CA HIS A 41 -11.59 -1.75 4.87
C HIS A 41 -10.12 -2.18 5.03
N GLN A 42 -9.83 -2.87 6.14
CA GLN A 42 -8.48 -3.30 6.48
C GLN A 42 -8.34 -4.78 6.15
N ILE A 43 -7.29 -5.11 5.41
CA ILE A 43 -6.90 -6.50 5.13
C ILE A 43 -5.57 -6.74 5.82
N ASP A 44 -5.51 -7.76 6.66
CA ASP A 44 -4.27 -8.17 7.30
C ASP A 44 -3.29 -8.60 6.21
N ALA A 45 -2.09 -8.01 6.20
CA ALA A 45 -1.07 -8.29 5.19
C ALA A 45 -0.65 -9.77 5.15
N SER A 46 -0.86 -10.53 6.22
CA SER A 46 -0.61 -11.97 6.26
C SER A 46 -1.66 -12.80 5.50
N GLU A 47 -2.84 -12.24 5.23
CA GLU A 47 -3.90 -12.86 4.41
C GLU A 47 -3.70 -12.62 2.91
N ILE A 48 -2.72 -11.80 2.56
CA ILE A 48 -2.45 -11.39 1.19
C ILE A 48 -1.46 -12.38 0.55
N THR A 49 -1.82 -12.93 -0.62
CA THR A 49 -0.91 -13.78 -1.41
C THR A 49 -0.39 -12.99 -2.61
N GLU A 50 0.94 -12.96 -2.79
CA GLU A 50 1.58 -12.35 -3.96
C GLU A 50 1.31 -13.18 -5.22
N ASP A 51 0.86 -12.53 -6.29
CA ASP A 51 0.58 -13.14 -7.60
C ASP A 51 1.35 -12.42 -8.72
N GLY A 52 2.65 -12.18 -8.49
CA GLY A 52 3.54 -11.46 -9.39
C GLY A 52 3.85 -10.03 -8.94
N ILE A 53 4.27 -9.17 -9.87
CA ILE A 53 4.72 -7.81 -9.55
C ILE A 53 3.49 -6.94 -9.22
N PHE A 54 3.27 -6.71 -7.93
CA PHE A 54 2.19 -5.89 -7.31
C PHE A 54 0.76 -6.43 -7.36
N HIS A 55 0.47 -7.53 -8.08
CA HIS A 55 -0.82 -8.20 -7.96
C HIS A 55 -0.87 -9.03 -6.70
N ILE A 56 -2.01 -8.95 -6.02
CA ILE A 56 -2.29 -9.75 -4.84
C ILE A 56 -3.68 -10.35 -4.91
N SER A 57 -3.86 -11.50 -4.26
CA SER A 57 -5.15 -12.17 -4.13
C SER A 57 -5.63 -12.15 -2.68
N HIS A 58 -6.88 -11.73 -2.46
CA HIS A 58 -7.59 -11.86 -1.19
C HIS A 58 -9.04 -12.29 -1.46
N ASN A 59 -9.48 -13.37 -0.81
CA ASN A 59 -10.81 -13.96 -1.04
C ASN A 59 -11.15 -14.21 -2.52
N GLN A 60 -10.19 -14.72 -3.29
CA GLN A 60 -10.33 -15.00 -4.75
C GLN A 60 -10.55 -13.75 -5.63
N ARG A 61 -10.37 -12.54 -5.09
CA ARG A 61 -10.36 -11.30 -5.86
C ARG A 61 -8.94 -10.79 -5.99
N LEU A 62 -8.60 -10.28 -7.17
CA LEU A 62 -7.31 -9.67 -7.47
C LEU A 62 -7.34 -8.17 -7.15
N TYR A 63 -6.24 -7.69 -6.56
CA TYR A 63 -6.00 -6.27 -6.27
C TYR A 63 -4.58 -5.87 -6.69
N ILE A 64 -4.35 -4.58 -6.85
CA ILE A 64 -3.01 -3.99 -6.91
C ILE A 64 -2.61 -3.54 -5.51
N LEU A 65 -1.49 -4.04 -4.99
CA LEU A 65 -0.88 -3.54 -3.77
C LEU A 65 0.15 -2.46 -4.08
N LYS A 66 -0.19 -1.22 -3.77
CA LYS A 66 0.79 -0.12 -3.71
C LYS A 66 1.42 -0.08 -2.33
N VAL A 67 2.62 -0.65 -2.22
CA VAL A 67 3.39 -0.65 -0.96
C VAL A 67 3.78 0.77 -0.58
N VAL A 68 3.56 1.11 0.68
CA VAL A 68 3.83 2.44 1.26
C VAL A 68 5.26 2.54 1.81
N ASN A 69 5.93 1.39 2.02
CA ASN A 69 7.27 1.32 2.56
C ASN A 69 8.32 1.91 1.60
N ARG A 70 9.07 2.92 2.05
CA ARG A 70 10.14 3.58 1.30
C ARG A 70 11.50 3.26 1.94
N PRO A 71 12.49 2.76 1.17
CA PRO A 71 13.84 2.49 1.70
C PRO A 71 14.53 3.70 2.36
N LEU A 72 14.15 4.92 1.95
CA LEU A 72 14.65 6.19 2.47
C LEU A 72 13.48 7.06 2.96
N TYR A 73 12.92 6.68 4.10
CA TYR A 73 11.77 7.37 4.69
C TYR A 73 12.14 8.73 5.29
N TRP A 74 11.35 9.75 4.95
CA TRP A 74 11.35 11.08 5.54
C TRP A 74 10.01 11.35 6.24
N PRO A 75 9.97 12.12 7.35
CA PRO A 75 8.70 12.43 8.01
C PRO A 75 7.63 13.05 7.09
N ARG A 76 8.03 13.80 6.05
CA ARG A 76 7.10 14.34 5.04
C ARG A 76 6.46 13.27 4.14
N ASP A 77 7.08 12.10 4.02
CA ASP A 77 6.47 10.99 3.26
C ASP A 77 5.14 10.59 3.91
N THR A 78 5.02 10.63 5.24
CA THR A 78 3.75 10.35 5.92
C THR A 78 2.63 11.28 5.43
N ASP A 79 2.94 12.57 5.27
CA ASP A 79 1.95 13.55 4.82
C ASP A 79 1.53 13.30 3.36
N VAL A 80 2.46 12.86 2.52
CA VAL A 80 2.15 12.46 1.14
C VAL A 80 1.24 11.23 1.12
N ILE A 81 1.54 10.23 1.95
CA ILE A 81 0.75 8.99 2.06
C ILE A 81 -0.66 9.31 2.57
N ARG A 82 -0.78 10.13 3.62
CA ARG A 82 -2.10 10.53 4.15
C ARG A 82 -2.91 11.30 3.12
N LYS A 83 -2.30 12.24 2.40
CA LYS A 83 -2.98 12.98 1.31
C LYS A 83 -3.45 12.06 0.19
N GLU A 84 -2.66 11.06 -0.17
CA GLU A 84 -3.06 10.07 -1.17
C GLU A 84 -4.25 9.22 -0.67
N LEU A 85 -4.22 8.82 0.60
CA LEU A 85 -5.33 8.11 1.22
C LEU A 85 -6.60 8.98 1.33
N GLU A 86 -6.45 10.24 1.70
CA GLU A 86 -7.56 11.21 1.74
C GLU A 86 -8.18 11.43 0.35
N SER A 87 -7.36 11.56 -0.70
CA SER A 87 -7.88 11.72 -2.05
C SER A 87 -8.65 10.47 -2.51
N LEU A 88 -8.12 9.27 -2.25
CA LEU A 88 -8.79 8.02 -2.57
C LEU A 88 -10.13 7.86 -1.84
N ALA A 89 -10.24 8.33 -0.58
CA ALA A 89 -11.51 8.35 0.14
C ALA A 89 -12.48 9.37 -0.47
N CYS A 90 -11.97 10.53 -0.92
CA CYS A 90 -12.77 11.59 -1.51
C CYS A 90 -13.37 11.20 -2.87
N PHE A 91 -12.65 10.43 -3.67
CA PHE A 91 -13.06 10.01 -5.03
C PHE A 91 -13.61 8.58 -5.08
N TYR A 92 -14.10 8.07 -3.95
CA TYR A 92 -14.76 6.77 -3.90
C TYR A 92 -15.98 6.73 -4.84
N ASN A 93 -16.05 5.70 -5.69
CA ASN A 93 -17.09 5.51 -6.71
C ASN A 93 -17.21 6.65 -7.75
N VAL A 94 -16.15 7.43 -7.98
CA VAL A 94 -16.12 8.42 -9.05
C VAL A 94 -15.68 7.75 -10.36
N PRO A 95 -16.45 7.87 -11.46
CA PRO A 95 -16.11 7.23 -12.72
C PRO A 95 -14.76 7.74 -13.26
N ASN A 96 -14.05 6.86 -13.97
CA ASN A 96 -12.76 7.17 -14.59
C ASN A 96 -11.66 7.57 -13.59
N ILE A 97 -11.80 7.16 -12.33
CA ILE A 97 -10.77 7.22 -11.29
C ILE A 97 -10.66 5.83 -10.67
N VAL A 98 -9.43 5.30 -10.55
CA VAL A 98 -9.20 4.00 -9.89
C VAL A 98 -9.72 4.01 -8.46
N HIS A 99 -10.52 3.02 -8.10
CA HIS A 99 -11.09 2.91 -6.77
C HIS A 99 -10.14 2.24 -5.78
N ASN A 100 -10.19 2.74 -4.54
CA ASN A 100 -9.62 2.05 -3.40
C ASN A 100 -10.49 0.86 -2.99
N ALA A 101 -9.87 -0.31 -2.87
CA ALA A 101 -10.48 -1.53 -2.36
C ALA A 101 -10.22 -1.75 -0.85
N GLY A 102 -9.21 -1.07 -0.31
CA GLY A 102 -8.89 -1.10 1.12
C GLY A 102 -7.45 -0.69 1.42
N ALA A 103 -7.02 -1.02 2.63
CA ALA A 103 -5.65 -0.83 3.09
C ALA A 103 -5.07 -2.16 3.58
N ALA A 104 -3.83 -2.45 3.18
CA ALA A 104 -3.06 -3.54 3.74
C ALA A 104 -2.51 -3.09 5.11
N ALA A 105 -2.88 -3.81 6.16
CA ALA A 105 -2.55 -3.51 7.53
C ALA A 105 -1.51 -4.49 8.08
N SER A 106 -0.65 -4.01 8.95
CA SER A 106 0.30 -4.86 9.68
C SER A 106 0.38 -4.47 11.15
N ASP A 107 0.94 -5.37 11.95
CA ASP A 107 1.24 -5.15 13.34
C ASP A 107 2.07 -3.86 13.52
N ASN A 108 1.75 -3.10 14.55
CA ASN A 108 2.38 -1.79 14.75
C ASN A 108 3.89 -1.94 15.03
N PRO A 109 4.80 -1.37 14.22
CA PRO A 109 6.25 -1.57 14.35
C PRO A 109 6.84 -0.87 15.59
N TYR A 110 6.07 -0.02 16.27
CA TYR A 110 6.46 0.59 17.56
C TYR A 110 6.01 -0.25 18.75
N LYS A 111 5.28 -1.36 18.53
CA LYS A 111 4.80 -2.26 19.59
C LYS A 111 5.98 -3.08 20.14
N THR A 112 6.25 -2.87 21.42
CA THR A 112 7.36 -3.53 22.12
C THR A 112 6.95 -4.76 22.93
N PHE A 113 5.65 -4.93 23.21
CA PHE A 113 5.09 -6.05 23.97
C PHE A 113 3.74 -6.49 23.39
N LYS A 114 3.50 -7.81 23.35
CA LYS A 114 2.27 -8.40 22.78
C LYS A 114 0.98 -7.94 23.45
N THR A 115 1.04 -7.56 24.72
CA THR A 115 -0.12 -7.19 25.56
C THR A 115 -0.60 -5.75 25.39
N ARG A 116 0.15 -4.89 24.70
CA ARG A 116 -0.32 -3.53 24.40
C ARG A 116 -1.25 -3.57 23.19
N ASN A 117 -2.50 -3.16 23.41
CA ASN A 117 -3.44 -2.86 22.33
C ASN A 117 -3.06 -1.52 21.69
N ILE A 118 -2.28 -1.59 20.62
CA ILE A 118 -1.95 -0.45 19.75
C ILE A 118 -2.58 -0.76 18.39
N PRO A 119 -3.24 0.21 17.73
CA PRO A 119 -3.81 0.00 16.40
C PRO A 119 -2.76 -0.46 15.39
N PRO A 120 -3.13 -1.33 14.44
CA PRO A 120 -2.27 -1.69 13.32
C PRO A 120 -1.97 -0.46 12.45
N VAL A 121 -0.93 -0.59 11.64
CA VAL A 121 -0.46 0.45 10.72
C VAL A 121 -0.75 0.08 9.28
N VAL A 122 -0.99 1.08 8.44
CA VAL A 122 -1.13 0.93 7.00
C VAL A 122 0.25 0.73 6.39
N ILE A 123 0.47 -0.40 5.72
CA ILE A 123 1.72 -0.70 5.01
C ILE A 123 1.55 -0.70 3.48
N GLY A 124 0.30 -0.62 3.01
CA GLY A 124 -0.01 -0.60 1.59
C GLY A 124 -1.43 -0.17 1.29
N ILE A 125 -1.66 0.29 0.07
CA ILE A 125 -2.96 0.68 -0.46
C ILE A 125 -3.40 -0.39 -1.45
N LEU A 126 -4.64 -0.88 -1.30
CA LEU A 126 -5.23 -1.84 -2.22
C LEU A 126 -6.12 -1.12 -3.22
N LEU A 127 -5.85 -1.32 -4.50
CA LEU A 127 -6.59 -0.74 -5.61
C LEU A 127 -7.24 -1.83 -6.45
N GLU A 128 -8.36 -1.50 -7.09
CA GLU A 128 -9.00 -2.39 -8.06
C GLU A 128 -8.09 -2.68 -9.27
N VAL A 129 -8.11 -3.92 -9.75
CA VAL A 129 -7.34 -4.32 -10.93
C VAL A 129 -8.12 -3.98 -12.20
N HIS A 130 -7.45 -3.28 -13.10
CA HIS A 130 -7.95 -2.97 -14.44
C HIS A 130 -7.18 -3.76 -15.49
N SER A 131 -7.84 -4.75 -16.10
CA SER A 131 -7.20 -5.79 -16.93
C SER A 131 -6.71 -5.32 -18.31
N GLY A 132 -7.11 -4.14 -18.76
CA GLY A 132 -6.68 -3.55 -20.04
C GLY A 132 -5.28 -2.92 -19.98
N GLY A 133 -4.63 -2.91 -18.81
CA GLY A 133 -3.30 -2.34 -18.62
C GLY A 133 -3.25 -0.83 -18.85
N SER A 134 -2.04 -0.26 -18.87
CA SER A 134 -1.85 1.19 -19.01
C SER A 134 -2.09 1.70 -20.44
N LEU A 135 -2.40 2.99 -20.57
CA LEU A 135 -2.38 3.67 -21.87
C LEU A 135 -0.98 3.59 -22.51
N GLN A 136 0.08 3.68 -21.71
CA GLN A 136 1.46 3.53 -22.20
C GLN A 136 1.66 2.21 -22.94
N GLN A 137 1.15 1.11 -22.37
CA GLN A 137 1.20 -0.20 -23.01
C GLN A 137 0.40 -0.22 -24.32
N ALA A 138 -0.79 0.38 -24.34
CA ALA A 138 -1.61 0.50 -25.56
C ALA A 138 -0.87 1.17 -26.72
N PHE A 139 -0.17 2.28 -26.41
CA PHE A 139 0.61 3.04 -27.38
C PHE A 139 1.83 2.24 -27.84
N ALA A 140 2.58 1.64 -26.92
CA ALA A 140 3.77 0.84 -27.24
C ALA A 140 3.43 -0.37 -28.13
N GLU A 141 2.31 -1.04 -27.86
CA GLU A 141 1.85 -2.21 -28.60
C GLU A 141 1.07 -1.86 -29.88
N HIS A 142 0.88 -0.56 -30.19
CA HIS A 142 0.11 -0.09 -31.35
C HIS A 142 -1.34 -0.63 -31.37
N ARG A 143 -1.93 -0.86 -30.19
CA ARG A 143 -3.29 -1.43 -30.04
C ARG A 143 -4.38 -0.38 -29.89
N THR A 144 -4.07 0.91 -30.03
CA THR A 144 -5.05 2.01 -29.85
C THR A 144 -6.28 1.87 -30.75
N GLY A 145 -6.11 1.37 -31.98
CA GLY A 145 -7.21 1.14 -32.92
C GLY A 145 -8.20 0.05 -32.50
N MET A 146 -7.86 -0.77 -31.51
CA MET A 146 -8.74 -1.81 -30.95
C MET A 146 -9.72 -1.27 -29.91
N TYR A 147 -9.57 0.00 -29.50
CA TYR A 147 -10.31 0.62 -28.42
C TYR A 147 -11.00 1.91 -28.88
N PRO A 148 -12.01 2.42 -28.15
CA PRO A 148 -12.65 3.71 -28.43
C PRO A 148 -11.75 4.89 -28.02
N TRP A 149 -10.50 4.92 -28.50
CA TRP A 149 -9.46 5.85 -28.05
C TRP A 149 -9.83 7.33 -28.17
N ARG A 150 -10.75 7.67 -29.09
CA ARG A 150 -11.27 9.04 -29.25
C ARG A 150 -12.08 9.52 -28.04
N GLN A 151 -12.59 8.61 -27.21
CA GLN A 151 -13.30 8.92 -25.97
C GLN A 151 -12.35 9.15 -24.80
N TRP A 152 -11.10 8.68 -24.87
CA TRP A 152 -10.16 8.79 -23.75
C TRP A 152 -9.95 10.24 -23.26
N PRO A 153 -9.74 11.25 -24.14
CA PRO A 153 -9.59 12.63 -23.68
C PRO A 153 -10.84 13.15 -22.94
N ILE A 154 -12.03 12.70 -23.33
CA ILE A 154 -13.29 13.10 -22.70
C ILE A 154 -13.40 12.48 -21.31
N GLN A 155 -13.10 11.18 -21.19
CA GLN A 155 -13.15 10.44 -19.94
C GLN A 155 -12.10 10.94 -18.93
N ILE A 156 -10.87 11.16 -19.39
CA ILE A 156 -9.80 11.78 -18.58
C ILE A 156 -10.21 13.20 -18.18
N GLY A 157 -10.78 13.98 -19.11
CA GLY A 157 -11.30 15.32 -18.81
C GLY A 157 -12.40 15.33 -17.76
N SER A 158 -13.30 14.34 -17.78
CA SER A 158 -14.36 14.18 -16.78
C SER A 158 -13.79 13.89 -15.39
N ALA A 159 -12.83 12.96 -15.30
CA ALA A 159 -12.13 12.67 -14.05
C ALA A 159 -11.44 13.92 -13.49
N LEU A 160 -10.75 14.69 -14.34
CA LEU A 160 -10.10 15.95 -13.93
C LEU A 160 -11.09 17.03 -13.49
N SER A 161 -12.29 17.08 -14.08
CA SER A 161 -13.36 17.97 -13.61
C SER A 161 -13.71 17.64 -12.16
N HIS A 162 -13.90 16.35 -11.85
CA HIS A 162 -14.19 15.91 -10.47
C HIS A 162 -13.06 16.27 -9.50
N PHE A 163 -11.79 16.08 -9.89
CA PHE A 163 -10.66 16.53 -9.07
C PHE A 163 -10.75 18.04 -8.79
N HIS A 164 -10.92 18.86 -9.81
CA HIS A 164 -10.93 20.32 -9.67
C HIS A 164 -12.15 20.84 -8.91
N GLU A 165 -13.34 20.25 -9.12
CA GLU A 165 -14.56 20.58 -8.38
C GLU A 165 -14.41 20.29 -6.88
N ALA A 166 -13.67 19.24 -6.52
CA ALA A 166 -13.34 18.91 -5.14
C ALA A 166 -12.14 19.71 -4.58
N GLY A 167 -11.54 20.61 -5.36
CA GLY A 167 -10.39 21.42 -4.93
C GLY A 167 -9.04 20.67 -4.95
N TRP A 168 -8.95 19.55 -5.66
CA TRP A 168 -7.75 18.74 -5.80
C TRP A 168 -7.08 18.92 -7.16
N THR A 169 -5.76 18.71 -7.20
CA THR A 169 -4.97 18.65 -8.43
C THR A 169 -4.19 17.33 -8.47
N HIS A 170 -4.33 16.53 -9.53
CA HIS A 170 -3.67 15.20 -9.63
C HIS A 170 -2.13 15.29 -9.72
N MET A 171 -1.58 16.34 -10.32
CA MET A 171 -0.14 16.65 -10.45
C MET A 171 0.74 15.64 -11.21
N ASP A 172 0.35 14.37 -11.39
CA ASP A 172 1.15 13.34 -12.08
C ASP A 172 0.35 12.62 -13.20
N ILE A 173 -0.30 13.41 -14.06
CA ILE A 173 -1.08 12.87 -15.19
C ILE A 173 -0.11 12.43 -16.30
N LYS A 174 -0.05 11.13 -16.57
CA LYS A 174 0.77 10.54 -17.62
C LYS A 174 0.21 9.19 -18.07
N VAL A 175 0.58 8.75 -19.27
CA VAL A 175 0.09 7.51 -19.88
C VAL A 175 0.39 6.23 -19.08
N SER A 176 1.39 6.23 -18.18
CA SER A 176 1.66 5.12 -17.26
C SER A 176 0.73 5.08 -16.05
N ASN A 177 0.15 6.22 -15.67
CA ASN A 177 -0.75 6.32 -14.51
C ASN A 177 -2.23 6.25 -14.90
N THR A 178 -2.54 6.14 -16.20
CA THR A 178 -3.89 5.91 -16.68
C THR A 178 -4.00 4.45 -17.12
N VAL A 179 -4.84 3.70 -16.42
CA VAL A 179 -5.09 2.28 -16.69
C VAL A 179 -6.42 2.12 -17.41
N ARG A 180 -6.69 0.93 -17.95
CA ARG A 180 -7.92 0.65 -18.69
C ARG A 180 -8.58 -0.63 -18.23
N ASP A 181 -9.90 -0.66 -18.25
CA ASP A 181 -10.65 -1.90 -18.16
C ASP A 181 -10.54 -2.76 -19.45
N ALA A 182 -11.23 -3.90 -19.47
CA ALA A 182 -11.21 -4.83 -20.58
C ALA A 182 -11.78 -4.22 -21.88
N GLU A 183 -12.71 -3.27 -21.75
CA GLU A 183 -13.38 -2.57 -22.84
C GLU A 183 -12.54 -1.39 -23.37
N GLY A 184 -11.50 -0.99 -22.63
CA GLY A 184 -10.59 0.08 -22.99
C GLY A 184 -10.98 1.45 -22.45
N THR A 185 -11.90 1.54 -21.48
CA THR A 185 -12.24 2.77 -20.76
C THR A 185 -11.13 3.11 -19.76
N PRO A 186 -10.64 4.36 -19.72
CA PRO A 186 -9.56 4.76 -18.83
C PRO A 186 -10.03 5.06 -17.41
N TYR A 187 -9.14 4.79 -16.45
CA TYR A 187 -9.23 5.10 -15.02
C TYR A 187 -7.90 5.66 -14.50
#